data_AF-A0A6B3I9J1-F1
#
_entry.id   AF-A0A6B3I9J1-F1
#
_cell.length_a   1.000
_cell.length_b   1.000
_cell.length_c   1.000
_cell.angle_alpha   90.00
_cell.angle_beta   90.00
_cell.angle_gamma   90.00
#
_symmetry.space_group_name_H-M   'P 1'
#
loop_
_entity.id
_entity.type
_entity.pdbx_description
1 polymer ?
#
loop_
_entity_poly.entity_id
_entity_poly.type
_entity_poly.pdbx_seq_one_letter_code
_entity_poly.pdbx_strand_id
1 'polypeptide(L)'
;DDAELARLTARSIADGQIIGWFQGPMEFGPRALGHRSILADPRVAGARERINALVKKRESFRPFAPAVTEGAATTLFEIEPEDVHRFAEMLFVAYVRPEYAERLPAVTHVDGSARVQSVSRGSSPLFWSLIEEFGALTGLPVLLNTSFNVA
;
A
#
# COMPACT_ATOMS: atom_id res chain seq x y z
N ASP A 1 1.76 -22.21 3.82
CA ASP A 1 2.66 -21.89 2.68
C ASP A 1 2.56 -20.40 2.35
N ASP A 2 3.34 -19.88 1.38
CA ASP A 2 3.34 -18.45 1.00
C ASP A 2 1.98 -17.94 0.47
N ALA A 3 1.29 -18.75 -0.32
CA ALA A 3 -0.02 -18.41 -0.86
C ALA A 3 -1.10 -18.40 0.24
N GLU A 4 -1.04 -19.36 1.17
CA GLU A 4 -1.90 -19.36 2.35
C GLU A 4 -1.65 -18.14 3.25
N LEU A 5 -0.38 -17.77 3.48
CA LEU A 5 -0.01 -16.58 4.24
C LEU A 5 -0.57 -15.31 3.60
N ALA A 6 -0.41 -15.15 2.28
CA ALA A 6 -0.96 -14.04 1.53
C ALA A 6 -2.48 -13.96 1.68
N ARG A 7 -3.21 -15.08 1.47
CA ARG A 7 -4.67 -15.15 1.62
C ARG A 7 -5.16 -14.78 3.03
N LEU A 8 -4.52 -15.34 4.06
CA LEU A 8 -4.92 -15.06 5.44
C LEU A 8 -4.64 -13.61 5.82
N THR A 9 -3.47 -13.09 5.43
CA THR A 9 -3.09 -11.72 5.71
C THR A 9 -3.99 -10.73 4.96
N ALA A 10 -4.33 -11.01 3.69
CA ALA A 10 -5.28 -10.21 2.92
C ALA A 10 -6.64 -10.11 3.61
N ARG A 11 -7.19 -11.24 4.09
CA ARG A 11 -8.43 -11.26 4.87
C ARG A 11 -8.31 -10.44 6.15
N SER A 12 -7.26 -10.66 6.94
CA SER A 12 -7.00 -9.89 8.16
C SER A 12 -6.98 -8.38 7.90
N ILE A 13 -6.31 -7.94 6.82
CA ILE A 13 -6.27 -6.52 6.45
C ILE A 13 -7.68 -6.04 6.05
N ALA A 14 -8.39 -6.79 5.22
CA ALA A 14 -9.76 -6.46 4.79
C ALA A 14 -10.76 -6.40 5.96
N ASP A 15 -10.53 -7.17 7.02
CA ASP A 15 -11.28 -7.13 8.28
C ASP A 15 -10.83 -5.98 9.20
N GLY A 16 -9.95 -5.10 8.73
CA GLY A 16 -9.52 -3.89 9.41
C GLY A 16 -8.39 -4.08 10.43
N GLN A 17 -7.64 -5.20 10.35
CA GLN A 17 -6.43 -5.37 11.16
C GLN A 17 -5.24 -4.59 10.58
N ILE A 18 -4.37 -4.11 11.45
CA ILE A 18 -3.08 -3.50 11.09
C ILE A 18 -2.02 -4.58 11.23
N ILE A 19 -1.29 -4.85 10.16
CA ILE A 19 -0.36 -5.98 10.09
C ILE A 19 1.08 -5.48 10.05
N GLY A 20 1.91 -5.96 10.96
CA GLY A 20 3.36 -5.89 10.82
C GLY A 20 3.81 -6.96 9.83
N TRP A 21 4.44 -6.54 8.73
CA TRP A 21 4.85 -7.38 7.63
C TRP A 21 6.38 -7.40 7.53
N PHE A 22 6.96 -8.55 7.90
CA PHE A 22 8.40 -8.77 7.94
C PHE A 22 8.75 -10.00 7.12
N GLN A 23 9.20 -9.80 5.88
CA GLN A 23 9.45 -10.90 4.94
C GLN A 23 10.79 -10.73 4.22
N GLY A 24 11.49 -11.84 4.01
CA GLY A 24 12.71 -11.90 3.18
C GLY A 24 13.82 -10.90 3.57
N PRO A 25 14.71 -10.56 2.62
CA PRO A 25 15.74 -9.52 2.79
C PRO A 25 15.12 -8.14 3.04
N MET A 26 15.87 -7.25 3.67
CA MET A 26 15.44 -5.87 3.93
C MET A 26 15.67 -4.98 2.69
N GLU A 27 14.75 -4.05 2.45
CA GLU A 27 14.92 -3.02 1.42
C GLU A 27 16.02 -2.01 1.77
N PHE A 28 16.70 -1.46 0.75
CA PHE A 28 17.72 -0.42 0.93
C PHE A 28 17.11 0.98 0.80
N GLY A 29 17.54 1.90 1.68
CA GLY A 29 17.06 3.30 1.70
C GLY A 29 16.00 3.58 2.77
N PRO A 30 15.42 4.79 2.78
CA PRO A 30 14.56 5.25 3.87
C PRO A 30 13.10 4.80 3.77
N ARG A 31 12.74 3.99 2.75
CA ARG A 31 11.36 3.60 2.46
C ARG A 31 11.19 2.11 2.74
N ALA A 32 10.04 1.76 3.30
CA ALA A 32 9.60 0.38 3.31
C ALA A 32 8.84 0.09 2.02
N LEU A 33 9.28 -0.93 1.31
CA LEU A 33 8.85 -1.35 0.00
C LEU A 33 8.22 -2.76 0.04
N GLY A 34 7.65 -3.15 1.19
CA GLY A 34 6.91 -4.41 1.33
C GLY A 34 7.70 -5.56 1.95
N HIS A 35 8.90 -5.30 2.48
CA HIS A 35 9.68 -6.29 3.23
C HIS A 35 9.77 -5.97 4.72
N ARG A 36 9.80 -4.69 5.08
CA ARG A 36 9.73 -4.20 6.47
C ARG A 36 8.63 -3.14 6.58
N SER A 37 7.38 -3.58 6.48
CA SER A 37 6.22 -2.70 6.37
C SER A 37 5.21 -2.88 7.50
N ILE A 38 4.46 -1.82 7.78
CA ILE A 38 3.15 -1.91 8.43
C ILE A 38 2.11 -1.71 7.33
N LEU A 39 1.16 -2.65 7.25
CA LEU A 39 0.14 -2.72 6.22
C LEU A 39 -1.25 -2.51 6.83
N ALA A 40 -2.13 -1.85 6.08
CA ALA A 40 -3.53 -1.66 6.47
C ALA A 40 -4.44 -1.48 5.25
N ASP A 41 -5.75 -1.53 5.49
CA ASP A 41 -6.77 -1.32 4.48
C ASP A 41 -6.82 0.17 4.05
N PRO A 42 -6.56 0.49 2.77
CA PRO A 42 -6.56 1.88 2.30
C PRO A 42 -7.97 2.48 2.14
N ARG A 43 -9.02 1.64 2.19
CA ARG A 43 -10.42 2.04 1.97
C ARG A 43 -11.05 2.68 3.20
N VAL A 44 -10.49 2.43 4.38
CA VAL A 44 -11.03 2.90 5.66
C VAL A 44 -10.45 4.28 5.97
N ALA A 45 -11.29 5.32 5.91
CA ALA A 45 -10.85 6.70 6.17
C ALA A 45 -10.10 6.86 7.50
N GLY A 46 -10.56 6.17 8.56
CA GLY A 46 -9.94 6.20 9.89
C GLY A 46 -8.65 5.37 10.05
N ALA A 47 -8.18 4.67 9.02
CA ALA A 47 -6.97 3.85 9.10
C ALA A 47 -5.73 4.71 9.37
N ARG A 48 -5.68 5.93 8.82
CA ARG A 48 -4.59 6.89 9.06
C ARG A 48 -4.46 7.24 10.53
N GLU A 49 -5.56 7.67 11.13
CA GLU A 49 -5.65 8.10 12.51
C GLU A 49 -5.34 6.93 13.44
N ARG A 50 -5.87 5.74 13.13
CA ARG A 50 -5.64 4.54 13.93
C ARG A 50 -4.17 4.11 13.91
N ILE A 51 -3.51 4.10 12.75
CA ILE A 51 -2.07 3.78 12.66
C ILE A 51 -1.24 4.85 13.38
N ASN A 52 -1.58 6.13 13.19
CA ASN A 52 -0.90 7.23 13.85
C ASN A 52 -1.08 7.18 15.38
N ALA A 53 -2.24 6.80 15.90
CA ALA A 53 -2.47 6.69 17.34
C ALA A 53 -1.84 5.44 17.97
N LEU A 54 -1.98 4.28 17.31
CA LEU A 54 -1.57 3.00 17.90
C LEU A 54 -0.09 2.67 17.70
N VAL A 55 0.49 3.09 16.57
CA VAL A 55 1.82 2.63 16.16
C VAL A 55 2.79 3.77 15.97
N LYS A 56 2.45 4.75 15.14
CA LYS A 56 3.41 5.80 14.74
C LYS A 56 3.56 6.90 15.77
N LYS A 57 2.54 7.20 16.58
CA LYS A 57 2.53 8.29 17.56
C LYS A 57 2.97 9.64 16.97
N ARG A 58 2.61 9.89 15.70
CA ARG A 58 2.96 11.10 14.94
C ARG A 58 1.68 11.83 14.50
N GLU A 59 1.87 13.05 13.99
CA GLU A 59 0.79 13.94 13.60
C GLU A 59 -0.10 13.31 12.51
N SER A 60 -1.42 13.50 12.65
CA SER A 60 -2.43 12.88 11.79
C SER A 60 -2.34 13.29 10.33
N PHE A 61 -1.75 14.46 10.03
CA PHE A 61 -1.64 14.98 8.67
C PHE A 61 -0.58 14.28 7.82
N ARG A 62 0.38 13.56 8.41
CA ARG A 62 1.43 12.90 7.64
C ARG A 62 0.86 11.78 6.77
N PRO A 63 1.03 11.83 5.45
CA PRO A 63 0.43 10.87 4.55
C PRO A 63 1.08 9.48 4.65
N PHE A 64 0.31 8.48 4.22
CA PHE A 64 0.79 7.13 3.95
C PHE A 64 0.79 6.86 2.44
N ALA A 65 1.56 5.87 2.02
CA ALA A 65 1.76 5.55 0.62
C ALA A 65 0.90 4.36 0.20
N PRO A 66 0.25 4.39 -0.97
CA PRO A 66 -0.35 3.20 -1.55
C PRO A 66 0.73 2.30 -2.17
N ALA A 67 0.65 0.99 -1.90
CA ALA A 67 1.35 -0.05 -2.63
C ALA A 67 0.35 -0.81 -3.52
N VAL A 68 0.53 -0.74 -4.84
CA VAL A 68 -0.40 -1.25 -5.86
C VAL A 68 0.33 -2.22 -6.78
N THR A 69 -0.34 -3.24 -7.31
CA THR A 69 0.28 -4.09 -8.33
C THR A 69 0.52 -3.32 -9.62
N GLU A 70 1.59 -3.64 -10.35
CA GLU A 70 1.89 -3.00 -11.64
C GLU A 70 0.69 -3.03 -12.60
N GLY A 71 -0.04 -4.15 -12.64
CA GLY A 71 -1.20 -4.34 -13.52
C GLY A 71 -2.39 -3.44 -13.19
N ALA A 72 -2.50 -2.96 -11.95
CA ALA A 72 -3.59 -2.07 -11.52
C ALA A 72 -3.17 -0.61 -11.36
N ALA A 73 -1.87 -0.31 -11.44
CA ALA A 73 -1.34 1.03 -11.20
C ALA A 73 -1.98 2.09 -12.12
N THR A 74 -2.06 1.85 -13.42
CA THR A 74 -2.64 2.78 -14.41
C THR A 74 -4.16 2.88 -14.33
N THR A 75 -4.80 1.87 -13.73
CA THR A 75 -6.25 1.84 -13.50
C THR A 75 -6.63 2.69 -12.29
N LEU A 76 -5.83 2.68 -11.23
CA LEU A 76 -6.14 3.40 -9.99
C LEU A 76 -5.52 4.80 -9.94
N PHE A 77 -4.43 5.02 -10.66
CA PHE A 77 -3.65 6.26 -10.63
C PHE A 77 -3.42 6.78 -12.06
N GLU A 78 -3.26 8.10 -12.17
CA GLU A 78 -2.86 8.79 -13.39
C GLU A 78 -1.37 8.56 -13.65
N ILE A 79 -1.06 7.37 -14.19
CA ILE A 79 0.27 6.91 -14.53
C ILE A 79 0.22 6.35 -15.96
N GLU A 80 1.17 6.76 -16.79
CA GLU A 80 1.32 6.19 -18.13
C GLU A 80 1.89 4.76 -18.05
N PRO A 81 1.42 3.80 -18.87
CA PRO A 81 1.86 2.41 -18.80
C PRO A 81 3.39 2.21 -18.85
N GLU A 82 4.10 2.99 -19.67
CA GLU A 82 5.55 2.97 -19.79
C GLU A 82 6.28 3.43 -18.52
N ASP A 83 5.62 4.22 -17.67
CA ASP A 83 6.21 4.87 -16.51
C ASP A 83 5.94 4.15 -15.19
N VAL A 84 5.10 3.10 -15.18
CA VAL A 84 4.73 2.34 -13.98
C VAL A 84 5.95 1.88 -13.16
N HIS A 85 7.00 1.42 -13.84
CA HIS A 85 8.22 0.93 -13.19
C HIS A 85 8.94 2.01 -12.37
N ARG A 86 8.79 3.30 -12.72
CA ARG A 86 9.45 4.42 -12.01
C ARG A 86 8.91 4.62 -10.60
N PHE A 87 7.73 4.09 -10.30
CA PHE A 87 7.07 4.23 -9.00
C PHE A 87 7.50 3.15 -7.98
N ALA A 88 8.37 2.20 -8.34
CA ALA A 88 8.70 1.07 -7.47
C ALA A 88 9.36 1.50 -6.14
N GLU A 89 10.12 2.60 -6.13
CA GLU A 89 10.87 3.09 -4.97
C GLU A 89 10.15 4.20 -4.17
N MET A 90 8.87 4.49 -4.48
CA MET A 90 8.11 5.58 -3.85
C MET A 90 8.79 6.97 -3.95
N LEU A 91 9.45 7.25 -5.06
CA LEU A 91 10.15 8.53 -5.31
C LEU A 91 9.29 9.56 -6.06
N PHE A 92 8.23 9.11 -6.71
CA PHE A 92 7.33 9.95 -7.51
C PHE A 92 5.93 10.00 -6.91
N VAL A 93 5.21 11.06 -7.26
CA VAL A 93 3.80 11.27 -6.91
C VAL A 93 2.98 11.12 -8.18
N ALA A 94 1.82 10.49 -8.04
CA ALA A 94 0.79 10.44 -9.06
C ALA A 94 -0.53 10.93 -8.46
N TYR A 95 -1.51 11.24 -9.31
CA TYR A 95 -2.86 11.53 -8.85
C TYR A 95 -3.68 10.26 -8.82
N VAL A 96 -4.49 10.09 -7.78
CA VAL A 96 -5.49 9.03 -7.73
C VAL A 96 -6.58 9.41 -8.72
N ARG A 97 -6.98 8.48 -9.60
CA ARG A 97 -8.05 8.78 -10.56
C ARG A 97 -9.35 9.13 -9.80
N PRO A 98 -10.12 10.14 -10.24
CA PRO A 98 -11.24 10.67 -9.46
C PRO A 98 -12.27 9.62 -9.00
N GLU A 99 -12.54 8.62 -9.85
CA GLU A 99 -13.49 7.53 -9.57
C GLU A 99 -13.03 6.57 -8.45
N TYR A 100 -11.77 6.62 -8.03
CA TYR A 100 -11.21 5.83 -6.93
C TYR A 100 -10.87 6.64 -5.69
N ALA A 101 -10.85 7.98 -5.76
CA ALA A 101 -10.43 8.83 -4.65
C ALA A 101 -11.25 8.60 -3.37
N GLU A 102 -12.58 8.52 -3.48
CA GLU A 102 -13.48 8.22 -2.34
C GLU A 102 -13.32 6.78 -1.82
N ARG A 103 -12.82 5.88 -2.67
CA ARG A 103 -12.59 4.46 -2.32
C ARG A 103 -11.22 4.22 -1.68
N LEU A 104 -10.28 5.18 -1.78
CA LEU A 104 -8.92 5.09 -1.25
C LEU A 104 -8.55 6.25 -0.30
N PRO A 105 -9.42 6.61 0.67
CA PRO A 105 -9.25 7.81 1.48
C PRO A 105 -7.99 7.80 2.36
N ALA A 106 -7.50 6.62 2.79
CA ALA A 106 -6.36 6.56 3.71
C ALA A 106 -5.00 6.82 3.05
N VAL A 107 -4.94 6.75 1.72
CA VAL A 107 -3.71 6.88 0.92
C VAL A 107 -3.77 8.03 -0.09
N THR A 108 -4.92 8.73 -0.17
CA THR A 108 -5.14 9.90 -1.03
C THR A 108 -4.93 11.17 -0.21
N HIS A 109 -4.16 12.12 -0.74
CA HIS A 109 -3.98 13.44 -0.13
C HIS A 109 -5.19 14.35 -0.41
N VAL A 110 -5.25 15.47 0.30
CA VAL A 110 -6.34 16.46 0.14
C VAL A 110 -6.43 17.05 -1.27
N ASP A 111 -5.32 17.06 -2.00
CA ASP A 111 -5.23 17.52 -3.40
C ASP A 111 -5.40 16.38 -4.42
N GLY A 112 -5.76 15.17 -3.98
CA GLY A 112 -5.91 13.98 -4.82
C GLY A 112 -4.61 13.26 -5.13
N SER A 113 -3.46 13.78 -4.71
CA SER A 113 -2.16 13.15 -4.98
C SER A 113 -1.88 11.96 -4.05
N ALA A 114 -1.01 11.06 -4.47
CA ALA A 114 -0.50 9.96 -3.68
C ALA A 114 0.92 9.58 -4.10
N ARG A 115 1.75 9.20 -3.13
CA ARG A 115 3.12 8.73 -3.39
C ARG A 115 3.12 7.22 -3.57
N VAL A 116 2.93 6.78 -4.81
CA VAL A 116 2.67 5.39 -5.17
C VAL A 116 3.93 4.53 -5.09
N GLN A 117 3.75 3.28 -4.63
CA GLN A 117 4.65 2.17 -4.87
C GLN A 117 4.01 1.21 -5.88
N SER A 118 4.60 1.07 -7.06
CA SER A 118 4.26 -0.04 -7.96
C SER A 118 4.99 -1.31 -7.52
N VAL A 119 4.26 -2.43 -7.48
CA VAL A 119 4.79 -3.72 -7.02
C VAL A 119 4.74 -4.72 -8.16
N SER A 120 5.92 -5.24 -8.53
CA SER A 120 6.06 -6.27 -9.54
C SER A 120 6.03 -7.67 -8.91
N ARG A 121 5.42 -8.63 -9.62
CA ARG A 121 5.51 -10.05 -9.26
C ARG A 121 6.95 -10.56 -9.33
N GLY A 122 7.77 -10.00 -10.23
CA GLY A 122 9.15 -10.42 -10.44
C GLY A 122 10.09 -10.02 -9.30
N SER A 123 9.89 -8.84 -8.69
CA SER A 123 10.75 -8.32 -7.63
C SER A 123 10.31 -8.76 -6.23
N SER A 124 9.00 -8.74 -5.95
CA SER A 124 8.45 -9.05 -4.62
C SER A 124 7.24 -9.97 -4.75
N PRO A 125 7.42 -11.26 -5.14
CA PRO A 125 6.32 -12.16 -5.49
C PRO A 125 5.31 -12.37 -4.35
N LEU A 126 5.80 -12.50 -3.11
CA LEU A 126 4.92 -12.70 -1.95
C LEU A 126 4.12 -11.42 -1.62
N PHE A 127 4.74 -10.24 -1.68
CA PHE A 127 4.04 -8.98 -1.43
C PHE A 127 3.04 -8.67 -2.55
N TRP A 128 3.42 -8.94 -3.80
CA TRP A 128 2.52 -8.88 -4.95
C TRP A 128 1.31 -9.80 -4.76
N SER A 129 1.54 -11.05 -4.35
CA SER A 129 0.46 -12.02 -4.10
C SER A 129 -0.47 -11.55 -2.98
N LEU A 130 0.06 -10.95 -1.92
CA LEU A 130 -0.76 -10.37 -0.85
C LEU A 130 -1.68 -9.25 -1.38
N ILE A 131 -1.14 -8.34 -2.20
CA ILE A 131 -1.92 -7.24 -2.76
C ILE A 131 -3.01 -7.77 -3.71
N GLU A 132 -2.71 -8.76 -4.54
CA GLU A 132 -3.69 -9.39 -5.43
C GLU A 132 -4.80 -10.12 -4.66
N GLU A 133 -4.46 -10.88 -3.62
CA GLU A 133 -5.45 -11.55 -2.77
C GLU A 133 -6.36 -10.53 -2.07
N PHE A 134 -5.80 -9.40 -1.63
CA PHE A 134 -6.60 -8.28 -1.12
C PHE A 134 -7.48 -7.68 -2.21
N GLY A 135 -6.96 -7.52 -3.42
CA GLY A 135 -7.71 -7.08 -4.60
C GLY A 135 -8.87 -8.01 -4.95
N ALA A 136 -8.69 -9.33 -4.86
CA ALA A 136 -9.74 -10.31 -5.10
C ALA A 136 -10.88 -10.23 -4.07
N LEU A 137 -10.57 -9.86 -2.82
CA LEU A 137 -11.58 -9.68 -1.77
C LEU A 137 -12.32 -8.34 -1.86
N THR A 138 -11.66 -7.30 -2.36
CA THR A 138 -12.12 -5.90 -2.20
C THR A 138 -12.43 -5.19 -3.52
N GLY A 139 -12.02 -5.77 -4.64
CA GLY A 139 -12.00 -5.15 -5.96
C GLY A 139 -10.92 -4.08 -6.15
N LEU A 140 -9.98 -3.93 -5.21
CA LEU A 140 -8.93 -2.90 -5.23
C LEU A 140 -7.57 -3.51 -4.83
N PRO A 141 -6.72 -3.89 -5.80
CA PRO A 141 -5.40 -4.47 -5.53
C PRO A 141 -4.39 -3.39 -5.11
N VAL A 142 -4.65 -2.79 -3.95
CA VAL A 142 -3.80 -1.75 -3.34
C VAL A 142 -3.88 -1.84 -1.83
N LEU A 143 -2.75 -1.60 -1.16
CA LEU A 143 -2.63 -1.57 0.30
C LEU A 143 -2.05 -0.24 0.77
N LEU A 144 -2.39 0.17 1.99
CA LEU A 144 -1.63 1.20 2.69
C LEU A 144 -0.31 0.60 3.16
N ASN A 145 0.81 1.21 2.81
CA ASN A 145 2.15 0.81 3.23
C ASN A 145 2.86 1.95 3.99
N THR A 146 3.45 1.60 5.13
CA THR A 146 4.35 2.48 5.89
C THR A 146 5.50 1.70 6.53
N SER A 147 6.55 2.40 6.98
CA SER A 147 7.75 1.76 7.54
C SER A 147 7.45 0.91 8.76
N PHE A 148 8.13 -0.22 8.94
CA PHE A 148 7.99 -1.01 10.16
C PHE A 148 8.87 -0.47 11.30
N ASN A 149 8.47 0.67 11.83
CA ASN A 149 9.08 1.31 13.00
C ASN A 149 8.04 2.10 13.79
N VAL A 150 8.39 2.43 15.04
CA VAL A 150 7.79 3.54 15.77
C VAL A 150 8.40 4.86 15.28
N ALA A 151 7.68 5.97 15.41
CA ALA A 151 8.30 7.28 15.15
C ALA A 151 9.31 7.65 16.22
#